data_AF-A0A7X9IT77-F1
#
_entry.id   AF-A0A7X9IT77-F1
#
_cell.length_a   1.000
_cell.length_b   1.000
_cell.length_c   1.000
_cell.angle_alpha   90.00
_cell.angle_beta   90.00
_cell.angle_gamma   90.00
#
_symmetry.space_group_name_H-M   'P 1'
#
loop_
_entity.id
_entity.type
_entity.pdbx_description
1 polymer ?
#
loop_
_entity_poly.entity_id
_entity_poly.type
_entity_poly.pdbx_seq_one_letter_code
_entity_poly.pdbx_strand_id
1 'polypeptide(L)' 'LHLGIRNIRLGPKLPAFVTPAALAVLAEKFHVMPITTPEQDLAAILGTPA' A
#
# COMPACT_ATOMS: atom_id res chain seq x y z
N LEU A 1 7.53 -1.09 -12.73
CA LEU A 1 7.83 -0.13 -11.65
C LEU A 1 9.25 0.43 -11.82
N HIS A 2 9.41 1.46 -12.66
CA HIS A 2 10.73 2.07 -12.98
C HIS A 2 11.05 3.32 -12.14
N LEU A 3 10.09 3.80 -11.33
CA LEU A 3 10.17 5.09 -10.63
C LEU A 3 10.58 4.99 -9.16
N GLY A 4 10.89 3.78 -8.65
CA GLY A 4 11.35 3.59 -7.27
C GLY A 4 10.35 3.95 -6.17
N ILE A 5 9.06 4.08 -6.50
CA ILE A 5 8.01 4.45 -5.54
C ILE A 5 7.82 3.34 -4.50
N ARG A 6 7.88 3.72 -3.22
CA ARG A 6 7.70 2.85 -2.04
C ARG A 6 6.56 3.40 -1.17
N ASN A 7 5.94 2.56 -0.34
CA ASN A 7 4.74 2.87 0.47
C ASN A 7 3.45 3.00 -0.34
N ILE A 8 3.20 2.04 -1.24
CA ILE A 8 2.00 2.04 -2.09
C ILE A 8 0.84 1.45 -1.30
N ARG A 9 -0.24 2.22 -1.13
CA ARG A 9 -1.46 1.73 -0.50
C ARG A 9 -2.44 1.19 -1.56
N LEU A 10 -2.86 -0.06 -1.43
CA LEU A 10 -3.68 -0.76 -2.42
C LEU A 10 -4.92 -1.39 -1.77
N GLY A 11 -6.12 -0.91 -2.10
CA GLY A 11 -7.38 -1.52 -1.70
C GLY A 11 -8.59 -0.75 -2.24
N PRO A 12 -9.84 -1.09 -1.83
CA PRO A 12 -10.26 -1.95 -0.70
C PRO A 12 -10.27 -3.46 -1.00
N LYS A 13 -10.17 -3.84 -2.28
CA LYS A 13 -9.96 -5.23 -2.71
C LYS A 13 -8.67 -5.31 -3.50
N LEU A 14 -7.90 -6.37 -3.24
CA LEU A 14 -6.73 -6.68 -4.05
C LEU A 14 -7.17 -6.97 -5.49
N PRO A 15 -6.42 -6.53 -6.51
CA PRO A 15 -6.77 -6.83 -7.88
C PRO A 15 -6.82 -8.35 -8.09
N ALA A 16 -7.87 -8.86 -8.73
CA ALA A 16 -8.13 -10.31 -8.85
C ALA A 16 -7.03 -11.10 -9.60
N PHE A 17 -6.11 -10.41 -10.27
CA PHE A 17 -4.97 -10.99 -10.98
C PHE A 17 -3.68 -11.05 -10.14
N VAL A 18 -3.66 -10.43 -8.96
CA VAL A 18 -2.49 -10.47 -8.07
C VAL A 18 -2.60 -11.70 -7.19
N THR A 19 -1.75 -12.68 -7.47
CA THR A 19 -1.62 -13.87 -6.63
C THR A 19 -1.01 -13.51 -5.28
N PRO A 20 -1.28 -14.28 -4.19
CA PRO A 20 -0.69 -14.04 -2.88
C PRO A 20 0.84 -13.98 -2.91
N ALA A 21 1.47 -14.78 -3.78
CA ALA A 21 2.92 -14.78 -3.97
C ALA A 21 3.43 -13.47 -4.62
N ALA A 22 2.73 -12.94 -5.62
CA ALA A 22 3.05 -11.65 -6.21
C ALA A 22 2.84 -10.51 -5.21
N LEU A 23 1.80 -10.59 -4.37
CA LEU A 23 1.55 -9.63 -3.29
C LEU A 23 2.70 -9.62 -2.28
N ALA A 24 3.20 -10.79 -1.87
CA ALA A 24 4.33 -10.89 -0.94
C ALA A 24 5.60 -10.23 -1.52
N VAL A 25 5.90 -10.46 -2.79
CA VAL A 25 7.03 -9.81 -3.47
C VAL A 25 6.84 -8.29 -3.58
N LEU A 26 5.61 -7.84 -3.83
CA LEU A 26 5.28 -6.42 -3.90
C LEU A 26 5.36 -5.75 -2.52
N ALA A 27 4.88 -6.42 -1.47
CA ALA A 27 4.98 -5.96 -0.09
C ALA A 27 6.44 -5.84 0.35
N GLU A 28 7.25 -6.87 0.07
CA GLU A 28 8.67 -6.89 0.43
C GLU A 28 9.49 -5.84 -0.34
N LYS A 29 9.26 -5.71 -1.66
CA LYS A 29 10.08 -4.83 -2.51
C LYS A 29 9.62 -3.37 -2.56
N PHE A 30 8.33 -3.10 -2.36
CA PHE A 30 7.74 -1.77 -2.56
C PHE A 30 6.96 -1.25 -1.34
N HIS A 31 6.97 -1.97 -0.21
CA HIS A 31 6.18 -1.63 0.98
C HIS A 31 4.71 -1.42 0.61
N VAL A 32 4.15 -2.34 -0.19
CA VAL A 32 2.74 -2.30 -0.54
C VAL A 32 1.91 -2.73 0.67
N MET A 33 0.98 -1.87 1.09
CA MET A 33 0.11 -2.09 2.24
C MET A 33 -1.36 -1.97 1.81
N PRO A 34 -2.28 -2.75 2.40
CA PRO A 34 -3.71 -2.52 2.22
C PRO A 34 -4.13 -1.17 2.84
N ILE A 35 -5.11 -0.51 2.23
CA ILE A 35 -5.80 0.62 2.90
C ILE A 35 -6.67 0.09 4.04
N THR A 36 -6.79 0.86 5.11
CA THR A 36 -7.65 0.53 6.26
C THR A 36 -8.86 1.48 6.30
N THR A 37 -8.96 2.34 7.30
CA THR A 37 -9.98 3.39 7.36
C THR A 37 -9.42 4.70 6.83
N PRO A 38 -10.27 5.55 6.20
CA PRO A 38 -9.83 6.84 5.67
C PRO A 38 -9.09 7.69 6.72
N GLU A 39 -9.55 7.67 7.97
CA GLU A 39 -8.94 8.42 9.08
C GLU A 39 -7.53 7.92 9.41
N GLN A 40 -7.33 6.60 9.48
CA GLN A 40 -6.03 6.00 9.76
C GLN A 40 -5.05 6.21 8.61
N ASP A 41 -5.51 6.04 7.37
CA ASP A 41 -4.71 6.28 6.18
C ASP A 41 -4.30 7.74 6.07
N LEU A 42 -5.21 8.68 6.35
CA LEU A 42 -4.91 10.12 6.32
C LEU A 42 -3.85 10.51 7.35
N ALA A 43 -3.97 10.01 8.59
CA ALA A 43 -2.99 10.25 9.65
C ALA A 43 -1.60 9.69 9.29
N ALA A 44 -1.57 8.51 8.69
CA ALA A 44 -0.32 7.83 8.31
C ALA A 44 0.28 8.32 6.97
N ILE A 45 -0.47 9.07 6.14
CA ILE A 45 0.02 9.72 4.91
C ILE A 45 0.56 11.12 5.22
N LEU A 46 -0.23 11.92 5.93
CA LEU A 46 0.09 13.34 6.12
C LEU A 46 1.07 13.57 7.28
N GLY A 47 1.15 12.63 8.22
CA GLY A 47 1.69 12.92 9.54
C GLY A 47 0.76 13.91 10.25
N THR A 48 0.54 13.71 11.55
CA THR A 48 -0.35 14.61 12.31
C THR A 48 0.06 16.07 12.06
N PRO A 49 -0.84 16.95 11.59
CA PRO A 49 -0.54 18.37 11.62
C PRO A 49 -0.38 18.73 13.10
N ALA A 50 0.74 19.38 13.43
CA ALA A 50 0.92 20.01 14.72
C ALA A 50 -0.24 20.97 15.05
#